data_AF-A0A1F8GGX7-F1
#
_entry.id   AF-A0A1F8GGX7-F1
#
_cell.length_a   1.000
_cell.length_b   1.000
_cell.length_c   1.000
_cell.angle_alpha   90.00
_cell.angle_beta   90.00
_cell.angle_gamma   90.00
#
_symmetry.space_group_name_H-M   'P 1'
#
loop_
_entity.id
_entity.type
_entity.pdbx_description
1 polymer ?
#
loop_
_entity_poly.entity_id
_entity_poly.type
_entity_poly.pdbx_seq_one_letter_code
_entity_poly.pdbx_strand_id
1 'polypeptide(L)'
;MSIDQGNVFKVKIPFGLLRGENNSSRANRVIFWGADFKFLPPGIPEDKFIELSNACIDYVRKNCKGCALIYKLHPAETDEYTKLNLDGFKIVGTDDIGEFFLLKNINNIKYTFSAISGACVSAHKMGIPSFIFLELFEPLFLPETKTGYREYFSPLPKESLISNLNDEFQDYKIATDIDEVLNNNLRELFKNSSKKVFFIADTPGVLAEIITLSNLIKNISPQLEMGLIVCRHHRWDVMKMDDLKPYFDSINIFPRTFYSLRPGKLFRALKIAWSIRRFPIGDDDILVGMTHTSLVEVCFMSYHKQAKRIAVLSEVSFDTVYGEKSKDMLNKIKYRTPPASRFYNLFLESLLGLYRTIYMDDPGKVMNFRRYQKHISEIYDQVYLF
;
A
#
# COMPACT_ATOMS: atom_id res chain seq x y z
N MET A 1 -0.37 22.36 -15.90
CA MET A 1 -1.56 22.91 -15.21
C MET A 1 -1.21 22.90 -13.74
N SER A 2 -1.11 24.07 -13.10
CA SER A 2 -0.91 24.15 -11.65
C SER A 2 -2.19 23.68 -10.96
N ILE A 3 -2.06 22.67 -10.11
CA ILE A 3 -3.17 22.15 -9.32
C ILE A 3 -3.10 22.87 -7.98
N ASP A 4 -3.72 24.04 -7.94
CA ASP A 4 -4.09 24.70 -6.69
C ASP A 4 -5.62 24.77 -6.65
N GLN A 5 -6.25 23.59 -6.78
CA GLN A 5 -7.64 23.42 -6.41
C GLN A 5 -7.61 23.16 -4.92
N GLY A 6 -8.18 24.06 -4.11
CA GLY A 6 -8.09 24.08 -2.64
C GLY A 6 -8.71 22.87 -1.91
N ASN A 7 -8.85 21.73 -2.58
CA ASN A 7 -9.29 20.44 -2.07
C ASN A 7 -8.23 19.34 -2.16
N VAL A 8 -6.98 19.66 -2.54
CA VAL A 8 -5.85 18.73 -2.52
C VAL A 8 -4.95 19.06 -1.32
N PHE A 9 -4.75 18.09 -0.44
CA PHE A 9 -4.03 18.25 0.82
C PHE A 9 -2.89 17.23 0.89
N LYS A 10 -1.68 17.69 1.23
CA LYS A 10 -0.60 16.81 1.65
C LYS A 10 -0.78 16.48 3.12
N VAL A 11 -0.74 15.20 3.46
CA VAL A 11 -1.00 14.70 4.81
C VAL A 11 -0.09 13.51 5.15
N LYS A 12 0.14 13.29 6.43
CA LYS A 12 0.73 12.05 6.93
C LYS A 12 -0.33 11.10 7.49
N ILE A 13 -0.39 9.86 7.00
CA ILE A 13 -1.24 8.83 7.59
C ILE A 13 -0.65 8.42 8.95
N PRO A 14 -1.43 8.48 10.05
CA PRO A 14 -0.92 8.25 11.40
C PRO A 14 -0.87 6.75 11.72
N PHE A 15 -0.07 6.01 10.97
CA PHE A 15 0.10 4.56 11.10
C PHE A 15 0.52 4.10 12.52
N GLY A 16 1.03 5.00 13.36
CA GLY A 16 1.21 4.79 14.79
C GLY A 16 -0.07 4.34 15.52
N LEU A 17 -1.27 4.71 15.03
CA LEU A 17 -2.55 4.27 15.57
C LEU A 17 -2.83 2.76 15.37
N LEU A 18 -2.03 2.06 14.56
CA LEU A 18 -2.10 0.60 14.46
C LEU A 18 -1.44 -0.08 15.67
N ARG A 19 -0.48 0.60 16.31
CA ARG A 19 0.27 0.10 17.46
C ARG A 19 -0.34 0.71 18.72
N GLY A 20 -1.06 -0.07 19.51
CA GLY A 20 -1.68 0.44 20.74
C GLY A 20 -0.64 1.01 21.72
N GLU A 21 -0.99 2.09 22.44
CA GLU A 21 -0.09 2.86 23.33
C GLU A 21 0.61 2.02 24.42
N ASN A 22 0.07 0.84 24.76
CA ASN A 22 0.51 0.02 25.90
C ASN A 22 1.31 -1.25 25.58
N ASN A 23 1.63 -1.55 24.31
CA ASN A 23 2.18 -2.89 23.95
C ASN A 23 3.67 -2.96 23.62
N SER A 24 4.38 -1.83 23.48
CA SER A 24 5.80 -1.85 23.08
C SER A 24 6.72 -2.54 24.10
N SER A 25 6.38 -2.51 25.39
CA SER A 25 7.18 -3.12 26.47
C SER A 25 7.09 -4.64 26.55
N ARG A 26 6.08 -5.27 25.92
CA ARG A 26 5.88 -6.73 25.88
C ARG A 26 6.29 -7.37 24.56
N ALA A 27 6.58 -6.56 23.54
CA ALA A 27 7.00 -7.07 22.25
C ALA A 27 8.38 -7.74 22.34
N ASN A 28 8.48 -8.99 21.90
CA ASN A 28 9.72 -9.78 21.99
C ASN A 28 10.09 -10.50 20.69
N ARG A 29 9.39 -10.22 19.58
CA ARG A 29 9.71 -10.82 18.28
C ARG A 29 10.60 -9.90 17.47
N VAL A 30 11.63 -10.46 16.85
CA VAL A 30 12.46 -9.76 15.87
C VAL A 30 12.28 -10.45 14.53
N ILE A 31 11.90 -9.67 13.52
CA ILE A 31 11.65 -10.19 12.17
C ILE A 31 12.83 -9.85 11.28
N PHE A 32 13.43 -10.85 10.65
CA PHE A 32 14.30 -10.68 9.50
C PHE A 32 13.50 -10.97 8.23
N TRP A 33 13.35 -9.97 7.36
CA TRP A 33 12.65 -10.13 6.09
C TRP A 33 13.57 -10.72 5.04
N GLY A 34 13.19 -11.89 4.53
CA GLY A 34 13.88 -12.57 3.46
C GLY A 34 13.81 -11.83 2.13
N ALA A 35 14.63 -12.29 1.19
CA ALA A 35 14.72 -11.74 -0.15
C ALA A 35 14.71 -12.87 -1.18
N ASP A 36 14.14 -12.57 -2.34
CA ASP A 36 14.09 -13.50 -3.46
C ASP A 36 15.40 -13.42 -4.25
N PHE A 37 16.28 -14.42 -4.05
CA PHE A 37 17.61 -14.43 -4.67
C PHE A 37 17.55 -14.67 -6.19
N LYS A 38 16.45 -15.23 -6.71
CA LYS A 38 16.26 -15.44 -8.15
C LYS A 38 16.00 -14.14 -8.91
N PHE A 39 15.57 -13.10 -8.19
CA PHE A 39 15.26 -11.78 -8.75
C PHE A 39 16.07 -10.66 -8.08
N LEU A 40 17.34 -10.94 -7.73
CA LEU A 40 18.26 -9.89 -7.31
C LEU A 40 18.44 -8.86 -8.44
N PRO A 41 18.71 -7.59 -8.09
CA PRO A 41 19.09 -6.58 -9.07
C PRO A 41 20.20 -7.07 -10.02
N PRO A 42 20.14 -6.70 -11.31
CA PRO A 42 21.12 -7.16 -12.30
C PRO A 42 22.56 -6.87 -11.87
N GLY A 43 23.42 -7.86 -12.01
CA GLY A 43 24.86 -7.74 -11.73
C GLY A 43 25.28 -8.09 -10.30
N ILE A 44 24.35 -8.37 -9.39
CA ILE A 44 24.69 -8.84 -8.04
C ILE A 44 25.06 -10.34 -8.07
N PRO A 45 26.28 -10.74 -7.64
CA PRO A 45 26.62 -12.14 -7.50
C PRO A 45 25.88 -12.78 -6.34
N GLU A 46 25.15 -13.87 -6.60
CA GLU A 46 24.32 -14.56 -5.59
C GLU A 46 25.14 -15.02 -4.38
N ASP A 47 26.30 -15.65 -4.59
CA ASP A 47 27.16 -16.13 -3.50
C ASP A 47 27.60 -15.00 -2.56
N LYS A 48 27.90 -13.82 -3.11
CA LYS A 48 28.26 -12.64 -2.32
C LYS A 48 27.07 -12.07 -1.57
N PHE A 49 25.88 -12.12 -2.18
CA PHE A 49 24.66 -11.72 -1.50
C PHE A 49 24.32 -12.65 -0.33
N ILE A 50 24.51 -13.97 -0.49
CA ILE A 50 24.34 -14.98 0.55
C ILE A 50 25.34 -14.77 1.69
N GLU A 51 26.61 -14.56 1.37
CA GLU A 51 27.69 -14.29 2.34
C GLU A 51 27.33 -13.09 3.24
N LEU A 52 26.97 -11.95 2.63
CA LEU A 52 26.57 -10.76 3.38
C LEU A 52 25.26 -10.94 4.15
N SER A 53 24.28 -11.66 3.58
CA SER A 53 23.02 -11.95 4.26
C SER A 53 23.25 -12.77 5.53
N ASN A 54 24.12 -13.78 5.49
CA ASN A 54 24.52 -14.54 6.67
C ASN A 54 25.20 -13.66 7.72
N ALA A 55 26.09 -12.76 7.31
CA ALA A 55 26.71 -11.81 8.23
C ALA A 55 25.69 -10.88 8.91
N CYS A 56 24.65 -10.44 8.18
CA CYS A 56 23.54 -9.66 8.73
C CYS A 56 22.67 -10.49 9.69
N ILE A 57 22.43 -11.77 9.39
CA ILE A 57 21.67 -12.68 10.26
C ILE A 57 22.45 -12.90 11.57
N ASP A 58 23.76 -13.12 11.50
CA ASP A 58 24.65 -13.26 12.66
C ASP A 58 24.63 -12.02 13.54
N TYR A 59 24.66 -10.85 12.91
CA TYR A 59 24.52 -9.57 13.58
C TYR A 59 23.20 -9.49 14.38
N VAL A 60 22.08 -9.88 13.78
CA VAL A 60 20.78 -9.89 14.47
C VAL A 60 20.79 -10.88 15.64
N ARG A 61 21.36 -12.08 15.47
CA ARG A 61 21.49 -13.05 16.58
C ARG A 61 22.32 -12.50 17.75
N LYS A 62 23.42 -11.82 17.44
CA LYS A 62 24.31 -11.22 18.44
C LYS A 62 23.62 -10.11 19.22
N ASN A 63 22.95 -9.19 18.52
CA ASN A 63 22.41 -7.95 19.12
C ASN A 63 20.98 -8.10 19.66
N CYS A 64 20.23 -9.12 19.24
CA CYS A 64 18.84 -9.35 19.69
C CYS A 64 18.70 -10.58 20.59
N LYS A 65 19.71 -10.86 21.44
CA LYS A 65 19.65 -11.98 22.40
C LYS A 65 18.40 -11.88 23.30
N GLY A 66 17.77 -13.02 23.54
CA GLY A 66 16.54 -13.12 24.34
C GLY A 66 15.24 -12.81 23.57
N CYS A 67 15.34 -12.34 22.33
CA CYS A 67 14.19 -12.17 21.45
C CYS A 67 13.84 -13.48 20.72
N ALA A 68 12.57 -13.65 20.38
CA ALA A 68 12.14 -14.68 19.44
C ALA A 68 12.47 -14.22 18.01
N LEU A 69 13.49 -14.84 17.42
CA LEU A 69 13.98 -14.50 16.08
C LEU A 69 13.13 -15.22 15.03
N ILE A 70 12.64 -14.48 14.03
CA ILE A 70 11.77 -14.99 12.97
C ILE A 70 12.38 -14.60 11.63
N TYR A 71 12.57 -15.58 10.74
CA TYR A 71 12.92 -15.33 9.34
C TYR A 71 11.64 -15.48 8.53
N LYS A 72 11.15 -14.36 7.97
CA LYS A 72 9.92 -14.36 7.17
C LYS A 72 10.30 -14.40 5.69
N LEU A 73 9.94 -15.49 5.01
CA LEU A 73 10.22 -15.68 3.59
C LEU A 73 9.58 -14.58 2.74
N HIS A 74 10.28 -14.17 1.68
CA HIS A 74 9.70 -13.34 0.64
C HIS A 74 8.59 -14.13 -0.10
N PRO A 75 7.45 -13.52 -0.50
CA PRO A 75 6.35 -14.28 -1.12
C PRO A 75 6.72 -15.05 -2.40
N ALA A 76 7.74 -14.60 -3.12
CA ALA A 76 8.27 -15.25 -4.31
C ALA A 76 9.48 -16.17 -4.03
N GLU A 77 9.93 -16.24 -2.78
CA GLU A 77 10.96 -17.17 -2.34
C GLU A 77 10.45 -18.62 -2.42
N THR A 78 11.36 -19.54 -2.69
CA THR A 78 11.09 -20.95 -2.93
C THR A 78 12.02 -21.84 -2.12
N ASP A 79 13.34 -21.69 -2.26
CA ASP A 79 14.37 -22.51 -1.62
C ASP A 79 15.58 -21.70 -1.15
N GLU A 80 15.58 -20.39 -1.34
CA GLU A 80 16.70 -19.50 -1.05
C GLU A 80 17.11 -19.51 0.43
N TYR A 81 16.14 -19.57 1.35
CA TYR A 81 16.38 -19.69 2.79
C TYR A 81 17.24 -20.91 3.18
N THR A 82 17.29 -21.98 2.38
CA THR A 82 18.12 -23.15 2.69
C THR A 82 19.61 -22.88 2.49
N LYS A 83 19.97 -21.77 1.82
CA LYS A 83 21.35 -21.31 1.61
C LYS A 83 21.86 -20.43 2.75
N LEU A 84 21.01 -20.13 3.74
CA LEU A 84 21.31 -19.24 4.86
C LEU A 84 21.50 -20.01 6.17
N ASN A 85 22.35 -19.50 7.04
CA ASN A 85 22.49 -19.97 8.42
C ASN A 85 21.36 -19.36 9.28
N LEU A 86 20.22 -20.04 9.30
CA LEU A 86 19.04 -19.62 10.07
C LEU A 86 18.97 -20.25 11.46
N ASP A 87 20.08 -20.75 12.00
CA ASP A 87 20.11 -21.36 13.33
C ASP A 87 19.63 -20.37 14.40
N GLY A 88 18.57 -20.77 15.11
CA GLY A 88 17.90 -19.95 16.13
C GLY A 88 16.76 -19.07 15.61
N PHE A 89 16.52 -19.04 14.29
CA PHE A 89 15.35 -18.39 13.70
C PHE A 89 14.21 -19.39 13.50
N LYS A 90 12.99 -18.98 13.82
CA LYS A 90 11.79 -19.63 13.34
C LYS A 90 11.49 -19.17 11.92
N ILE A 91 11.41 -20.10 10.96
CA ILE A 91 11.04 -19.79 9.58
C ILE A 91 9.51 -19.65 9.49
N VAL A 92 9.05 -18.58 8.84
CA VAL A 92 7.63 -18.35 8.52
C VAL A 92 7.48 -18.27 7.01
N GLY A 93 6.56 -19.08 6.46
CA GLY A 93 6.35 -19.27 5.03
C GLY A 93 5.81 -18.06 4.27
N THR A 94 5.37 -18.29 3.04
CA THR A 94 5.00 -17.26 2.06
C THR A 94 3.52 -16.88 2.05
N ASP A 95 2.72 -17.44 2.98
CA ASP A 95 1.25 -17.34 2.98
C ASP A 95 0.71 -15.91 3.05
N ASP A 96 1.40 -15.01 3.77
CA ASP A 96 1.02 -13.60 3.94
C ASP A 96 2.10 -12.67 3.34
N ILE A 97 1.66 -11.59 2.70
CA ILE A 97 2.53 -10.46 2.31
C ILE A 97 3.04 -9.70 3.55
N GLY A 98 4.15 -8.98 3.41
CA GLY A 98 4.85 -8.34 4.54
C GLY A 98 3.96 -7.39 5.36
N GLU A 99 3.23 -6.50 4.70
CA GLU A 99 2.31 -5.55 5.33
C GLU A 99 1.24 -6.24 6.16
N PHE A 100 0.72 -7.37 5.69
CA PHE A 100 -0.32 -8.09 6.39
C PHE A 100 0.22 -8.90 7.56
N PHE A 101 1.39 -9.52 7.39
CA PHE A 101 2.10 -10.14 8.49
C PHE A 101 2.38 -9.12 9.61
N LEU A 102 2.79 -7.90 9.24
CA LEU A 102 2.97 -6.79 10.17
C LEU A 102 1.65 -6.46 10.89
N LEU A 103 0.55 -6.21 10.18
CA LEU A 103 -0.74 -5.90 10.78
C LEU A 103 -1.19 -6.95 11.81
N LYS A 104 -1.08 -8.24 11.49
CA LYS A 104 -1.43 -9.36 12.38
C LYS A 104 -0.56 -9.44 13.64
N ASN A 105 0.68 -8.98 13.55
CA ASN A 105 1.70 -9.21 14.58
C ASN A 105 2.23 -7.91 15.22
N ILE A 106 1.71 -6.75 14.85
CA ILE A 106 2.28 -5.42 15.15
C ILE A 106 2.57 -5.21 16.65
N ASN A 107 1.69 -5.71 17.52
CA ASN A 107 1.83 -5.60 18.97
C ASN A 107 2.89 -6.53 19.58
N ASN A 108 3.37 -7.52 18.84
CA ASN A 108 4.35 -8.51 19.30
C ASN A 108 5.75 -8.30 18.71
N ILE A 109 5.87 -7.44 17.69
CA ILE A 109 7.13 -7.17 17.00
C ILE A 109 7.87 -6.04 17.71
N LYS A 110 9.10 -6.35 18.13
CA LYS A 110 10.03 -5.42 18.76
C LYS A 110 10.80 -4.64 17.69
N TYR A 111 11.46 -5.36 16.79
CA TYR A 111 12.27 -4.80 15.71
C TYR A 111 12.06 -5.56 14.40
N THR A 112 12.31 -4.88 13.28
CA THR A 112 12.48 -5.56 11.99
C THR A 112 13.83 -5.26 11.37
N PHE A 113 14.34 -6.23 10.62
CA PHE A 113 15.62 -6.16 9.93
C PHE A 113 15.47 -6.70 8.51
N SER A 114 16.27 -6.20 7.57
CA SER A 114 16.42 -6.83 6.25
C SER A 114 17.70 -6.37 5.57
N ALA A 115 18.20 -7.16 4.62
CA ALA A 115 19.21 -6.69 3.68
C ALA A 115 18.69 -5.49 2.89
N ILE A 116 17.58 -5.66 2.17
CA ILE A 116 17.02 -4.68 1.22
C ILE A 116 15.48 -4.79 1.02
N SER A 117 14.73 -5.28 2.01
CA SER A 117 13.27 -5.43 1.88
C SER A 117 12.50 -4.14 2.16
N GLY A 118 11.54 -3.82 1.29
CA GLY A 118 10.57 -2.75 1.51
C GLY A 118 9.65 -2.96 2.70
N ALA A 119 9.53 -4.19 3.22
CA ALA A 119 8.78 -4.47 4.43
C ALA A 119 9.34 -3.70 5.65
N CYS A 120 10.63 -3.33 5.67
CA CYS A 120 11.18 -2.45 6.70
C CYS A 120 10.61 -1.02 6.63
N VAL A 121 10.35 -0.49 5.43
CA VAL A 121 9.70 0.83 5.26
C VAL A 121 8.26 0.76 5.74
N SER A 122 7.53 -0.30 5.37
CA SER A 122 6.16 -0.54 5.84
C SER A 122 6.11 -0.69 7.37
N ALA A 123 7.03 -1.45 7.97
CA ALA A 123 7.14 -1.62 9.41
C ALA A 123 7.45 -0.31 10.14
N HIS A 124 8.39 0.48 9.62
CA HIS A 124 8.70 1.81 10.14
C HIS A 124 7.48 2.73 10.12
N LYS A 125 6.76 2.78 9.00
CA LYS A 125 5.50 3.54 8.91
C LYS A 125 4.53 3.09 9.99
N MET A 126 4.36 1.78 10.19
CA MET A 126 3.53 1.18 11.25
C MET A 126 4.06 1.38 12.69
N GLY A 127 5.08 2.20 12.90
CA GLY A 127 5.59 2.51 14.23
C GLY A 127 6.46 1.42 14.84
N ILE A 128 7.00 0.50 14.04
CA ILE A 128 7.98 -0.51 14.48
C ILE A 128 9.40 -0.06 14.08
N PRO A 129 10.35 0.07 15.04
CA PRO A 129 11.73 0.37 14.69
C PRO A 129 12.29 -0.71 13.75
N SER A 130 12.80 -0.24 12.63
CA SER A 130 13.15 -1.07 11.48
C SER A 130 14.53 -0.69 10.99
N PHE A 131 15.34 -1.68 10.68
CA PHE A 131 16.74 -1.53 10.34
C PHE A 131 17.03 -2.21 9.01
N ILE A 132 17.94 -1.63 8.24
CA ILE A 132 18.32 -2.10 6.93
C ILE A 132 19.82 -2.07 6.76
N PHE A 133 20.35 -3.13 6.14
CA PHE A 133 21.79 -3.29 5.89
C PHE A 133 22.23 -2.74 4.53
N LEU A 134 21.47 -1.79 3.97
CA LEU A 134 21.62 -1.31 2.59
C LEU A 134 23.07 -0.97 2.25
N GLU A 135 23.76 -0.24 3.13
CA GLU A 135 25.13 0.25 2.91
C GLU A 135 26.15 -0.89 2.77
N LEU A 136 25.92 -2.05 3.39
CA LEU A 136 26.78 -3.23 3.24
C LEU A 136 26.66 -3.86 1.85
N PHE A 137 25.50 -3.74 1.21
CA PHE A 137 25.23 -4.30 -0.11
C PHE A 137 25.50 -3.31 -1.26
N GLU A 138 25.60 -2.00 -0.98
CA GLU A 138 25.87 -0.97 -2.00
C GLU A 138 27.08 -1.25 -2.90
N PRO A 139 28.20 -1.84 -2.44
CA PRO A 139 29.32 -2.18 -3.31
C PRO A 139 28.98 -3.22 -4.40
N LEU A 140 27.89 -3.98 -4.24
CA LEU A 140 27.42 -4.96 -5.23
C LEU A 140 26.48 -4.34 -6.27
N PHE A 141 26.05 -3.09 -6.08
CA PHE A 141 25.01 -2.48 -6.91
C PHE A 141 25.59 -1.68 -8.07
N LEU A 142 24.88 -1.70 -9.19
CA LEU A 142 25.07 -0.71 -10.26
C LEU A 142 24.65 0.70 -9.78
N PRO A 143 25.21 1.78 -10.35
CA PRO A 143 24.90 3.16 -9.93
C PRO A 143 23.41 3.50 -9.90
N GLU A 144 22.64 3.01 -10.87
CA GLU A 144 21.20 3.23 -10.99
C GLU A 144 20.44 2.50 -9.88
N THR A 145 20.82 1.25 -9.59
CA THR A 145 20.27 0.44 -8.49
C THR A 145 20.54 1.10 -7.14
N LYS A 146 21.77 1.59 -6.93
CA LYS A 146 22.15 2.31 -5.72
C LYS A 146 21.30 3.58 -5.52
N THR A 147 21.12 4.36 -6.58
CA THR A 147 20.29 5.56 -6.56
C THR A 147 18.84 5.23 -6.22
N GLY A 148 18.27 4.22 -6.89
CA GLY A 148 16.90 3.77 -6.67
C GLY A 148 16.64 3.31 -5.25
N TYR A 149 17.55 2.49 -4.67
CA TYR A 149 17.38 2.06 -3.28
C TYR A 149 17.56 3.18 -2.26
N ARG A 150 18.50 4.11 -2.47
CA ARG A 150 18.63 5.28 -1.58
C ARG A 150 17.39 6.15 -1.59
N GLU A 151 16.80 6.40 -2.76
CA GLU A 151 15.52 7.12 -2.85
C GLU A 151 14.41 6.34 -2.14
N TYR A 152 14.31 5.03 -2.38
CA TYR A 152 13.27 4.18 -1.81
C TYR A 152 13.32 4.08 -0.27
N PHE A 153 14.53 3.98 0.31
CA PHE A 153 14.74 3.89 1.76
C PHE A 153 14.93 5.24 2.45
N SER A 154 14.91 6.36 1.70
CA SER A 154 15.00 7.72 2.25
C SER A 154 13.99 8.07 3.35
N PRO A 155 12.79 7.44 3.46
CA PRO A 155 11.88 7.70 4.58
C PRO A 155 12.37 7.13 5.93
N LEU A 156 13.38 6.26 5.95
CA LEU A 156 13.92 5.70 7.19
C LEU A 156 14.90 6.70 7.84
N PRO A 157 14.89 6.84 9.18
CA PRO A 157 15.87 7.67 9.88
C PRO A 157 17.27 7.06 9.81
N LYS A 158 18.31 7.86 10.04
CA LYS A 158 19.72 7.43 9.88
C LYS A 158 20.07 6.25 10.77
N GLU A 159 19.50 6.20 11.97
CA GLU A 159 19.63 5.13 12.95
C GLU A 159 19.14 3.77 12.42
N SER A 160 18.31 3.77 11.38
CA SER A 160 17.85 2.55 10.70
C SER A 160 18.90 1.96 9.75
N LEU A 161 19.90 2.73 9.34
CA LEU A 161 20.89 2.30 8.35
C LEU A 161 22.09 1.68 9.06
N ILE A 162 22.24 0.36 8.94
CA ILE A 162 23.38 -0.37 9.52
C ILE A 162 24.44 -0.54 8.45
N SER A 163 25.62 0.01 8.72
CA SER A 163 26.77 0.01 7.80
C SER A 163 28.03 -0.63 8.37
N ASN A 164 28.00 -1.01 9.65
CA ASN A 164 29.09 -1.71 10.31
C ASN A 164 28.54 -2.80 11.23
N LEU A 165 28.95 -4.04 10.99
CA LEU A 165 28.49 -5.21 11.76
C LEU A 165 29.16 -5.34 13.13
N ASN A 166 30.15 -4.51 13.44
CA ASN A 166 30.79 -4.49 14.75
C ASN A 166 30.06 -3.60 15.76
N ASP A 167 29.27 -2.64 15.29
CA ASP A 167 28.58 -1.65 16.12
C ASP A 167 27.23 -2.17 16.61
N GLU A 168 26.79 -1.78 17.79
CA GLU A 168 25.41 -2.03 18.22
C GLU A 168 24.45 -1.10 17.48
N PHE A 169 23.27 -1.59 17.11
CA PHE A 169 22.26 -0.74 16.50
C PHE A 169 21.65 0.17 17.56
N GLN A 170 21.38 1.42 17.20
CA GLN A 170 20.73 2.36 18.12
C GLN A 170 19.22 2.25 17.97
N ASP A 171 18.56 1.85 19.06
CA ASP A 171 17.11 1.86 19.13
C ASP A 171 16.59 3.30 18.99
N TYR A 172 15.45 3.45 18.34
CA TYR A 172 14.82 4.75 18.11
C TYR A 172 13.31 4.67 18.30
N LYS A 173 12.74 5.77 18.78
CA LYS A 173 11.29 5.91 18.91
C LYS A 173 10.73 6.53 17.64
N ILE A 174 9.59 6.02 17.18
CA ILE A 174 8.89 6.56 16.03
C ILE A 174 7.82 7.52 16.54
N ALA A 175 7.84 8.75 16.02
CA ALA A 175 6.82 9.75 16.33
C ALA A 175 5.45 9.30 15.80
N THR A 176 4.48 9.22 16.70
CA THR A 176 3.09 8.80 16.41
C THR A 176 2.15 9.98 16.18
N ASP A 177 2.69 11.17 15.92
CA ASP A 177 1.90 12.39 15.80
C ASP A 177 0.88 12.28 14.66
N ILE A 178 -0.34 12.69 14.98
CA ILE A 178 -1.44 12.77 14.02
C ILE A 178 -1.27 14.07 13.25
N ASP A 179 -1.28 13.97 11.92
CA ASP A 179 -1.25 15.12 11.03
C ASP A 179 -2.43 16.07 11.33
N GLU A 180 -2.11 17.32 11.67
CA GLU A 180 -3.12 18.31 12.07
C GLU A 180 -4.09 18.64 10.93
N VAL A 181 -3.60 18.72 9.69
CA VAL A 181 -4.43 19.03 8.51
C VAL A 181 -5.44 17.90 8.30
N LEU A 182 -4.98 16.65 8.32
CA LEU A 182 -5.85 15.49 8.21
C LEU A 182 -6.87 15.45 9.35
N ASN A 183 -6.42 15.57 10.60
CA ASN A 183 -7.29 15.50 11.78
C ASN A 183 -8.35 16.61 11.78
N ASN A 184 -7.97 17.85 11.46
CA ASN A 184 -8.90 18.98 11.43
C ASN A 184 -9.93 18.82 10.31
N ASN A 185 -9.50 18.45 9.09
CA ASN A 185 -10.40 18.22 7.97
C ASN A 185 -11.39 17.08 8.25
N LEU A 186 -10.94 15.99 8.86
CA LEU A 186 -11.80 14.88 9.25
C LEU A 186 -12.78 15.27 10.37
N ARG A 187 -12.33 16.01 11.39
CA ARG A 187 -13.20 16.53 12.46
C ARG A 187 -14.30 17.41 11.92
N GLU A 188 -13.98 18.29 10.98
CA GLU A 188 -14.97 19.12 10.30
C GLU A 188 -15.95 18.24 9.50
N LEU A 189 -15.43 17.28 8.73
CA LEU A 189 -16.24 16.42 7.88
C LEU A 189 -17.26 15.57 8.67
N PHE A 190 -16.87 15.12 9.86
CA PHE A 190 -17.71 14.27 10.72
C PHE A 190 -18.49 15.04 11.79
N LYS A 191 -18.41 16.37 11.81
CA LYS A 191 -19.18 17.18 12.76
C LYS A 191 -20.68 16.94 12.57
N ASN A 192 -21.34 16.44 13.61
CA ASN A 192 -22.78 16.08 13.62
C ASN A 192 -23.21 15.00 12.61
N SER A 193 -22.30 14.15 12.19
CA SER A 193 -22.54 13.11 11.20
C SER A 193 -23.00 11.78 11.84
N SER A 194 -24.06 11.19 11.30
CA SER A 194 -24.43 9.77 11.51
C SER A 194 -24.06 8.89 10.30
N LYS A 195 -23.08 9.34 9.51
CA LYS A 195 -22.71 8.82 8.20
C LYS A 195 -22.03 7.46 8.28
N LYS A 196 -22.18 6.65 7.23
CA LYS A 196 -21.31 5.48 7.02
C LYS A 196 -20.12 5.89 6.16
N VAL A 197 -18.94 5.36 6.50
CA VAL A 197 -17.73 5.58 5.70
C VAL A 197 -17.38 4.27 5.00
N PHE A 198 -17.38 4.28 3.68
CA PHE A 198 -17.04 3.13 2.87
C PHE A 198 -15.67 3.31 2.21
N PHE A 199 -14.71 2.48 2.58
CA PHE A 199 -13.41 2.40 1.92
C PHE A 199 -13.46 1.43 0.74
N ILE A 200 -12.90 1.83 -0.40
CA ILE A 200 -12.85 0.99 -1.61
C ILE A 200 -11.42 0.54 -1.86
N ALA A 201 -11.19 -0.78 -1.87
CA ALA A 201 -9.88 -1.40 -2.00
C ALA A 201 -9.81 -2.41 -3.17
N ASP A 202 -8.90 -2.18 -4.14
CA ASP A 202 -8.63 -3.14 -5.25
C ASP A 202 -7.63 -4.22 -4.86
N THR A 203 -6.74 -3.94 -3.90
CA THR A 203 -5.71 -4.89 -3.44
C THR A 203 -5.57 -4.82 -1.92
N PRO A 204 -5.13 -5.91 -1.26
CA PRO A 204 -4.90 -5.89 0.18
C PRO A 204 -3.74 -4.97 0.59
N GLY A 205 -2.91 -4.51 -0.35
CA GLY A 205 -1.76 -3.65 -0.05
C GLY A 205 -2.12 -2.28 0.52
N VAL A 206 -3.38 -1.84 0.40
CA VAL A 206 -3.87 -0.57 0.99
C VAL A 206 -4.57 -0.76 2.33
N LEU A 207 -4.61 -1.98 2.87
CA LEU A 207 -5.38 -2.27 4.10
C LEU A 207 -4.80 -1.57 5.32
N ALA A 208 -3.47 -1.40 5.38
CA ALA A 208 -2.83 -0.72 6.50
C ALA A 208 -3.30 0.74 6.59
N GLU A 209 -3.33 1.44 5.45
CA GLU A 209 -3.84 2.80 5.31
C GLU A 209 -5.31 2.86 5.72
N ILE A 210 -6.13 1.96 5.17
CA ILE A 210 -7.57 1.93 5.44
C ILE A 210 -7.84 1.69 6.93
N ILE A 211 -7.20 0.70 7.55
CA ILE A 211 -7.42 0.37 8.97
C ILE A 211 -6.95 1.53 9.85
N THR A 212 -5.81 2.16 9.51
CA THR A 212 -5.31 3.34 10.22
C THR A 212 -6.31 4.50 10.16
N LEU A 213 -6.82 4.79 8.96
CA LEU A 213 -7.82 5.84 8.76
C LEU A 213 -9.13 5.49 9.48
N SER A 214 -9.57 4.23 9.43
CA SER A 214 -10.73 3.75 10.20
C SER A 214 -10.56 3.99 11.69
N ASN A 215 -9.40 3.66 12.27
CA ASN A 215 -9.08 3.92 13.67
C ASN A 215 -9.09 5.42 14.00
N LEU A 216 -8.49 6.26 13.14
CA LEU A 216 -8.52 7.71 13.31
C LEU A 216 -9.96 8.25 13.29
N ILE A 217 -10.77 7.79 12.34
CA ILE A 217 -12.18 8.20 12.20
C ILE A 217 -12.98 7.77 13.43
N LYS A 218 -12.81 6.54 13.91
CA LYS A 218 -13.45 6.05 15.15
C LYS A 218 -12.99 6.82 16.39
N ASN A 219 -11.73 7.27 16.45
CA ASN A 219 -11.24 8.14 17.52
C ASN A 219 -11.89 9.53 17.49
N ILE A 220 -12.19 10.06 16.30
CA ILE A 220 -12.86 11.34 16.12
C ILE A 220 -14.37 11.22 16.37
N SER A 221 -14.98 10.14 15.90
CA SER A 221 -16.43 9.94 15.84
C SER A 221 -16.76 8.44 15.99
N PRO A 222 -16.82 7.91 17.23
CA PRO A 222 -16.94 6.48 17.51
C PRO A 222 -18.20 5.82 16.94
N GLN A 223 -19.26 6.60 16.74
CA GLN A 223 -20.57 6.14 16.29
C GLN A 223 -20.66 5.87 14.78
N LEU A 224 -19.69 6.30 13.97
CA LEU A 224 -19.74 6.10 12.53
C LEU A 224 -19.49 4.64 12.16
N GLU A 225 -20.32 4.07 11.29
CA GLU A 225 -20.09 2.72 10.77
C GLU A 225 -19.03 2.71 9.67
N MET A 226 -18.10 1.76 9.74
CA MET A 226 -17.01 1.58 8.81
C MET A 226 -17.31 0.41 7.86
N GLY A 227 -17.46 0.70 6.58
CA GLY A 227 -17.64 -0.29 5.53
C GLY A 227 -16.36 -0.48 4.70
N LEU A 228 -16.10 -1.72 4.29
CA LEU A 228 -15.08 -2.05 3.30
C LEU A 228 -15.72 -2.61 2.05
N ILE A 229 -15.44 -1.98 0.91
CA ILE A 229 -15.80 -2.46 -0.43
C ILE A 229 -14.55 -3.08 -1.05
N VAL A 230 -14.55 -4.39 -1.20
CA VAL A 230 -13.45 -5.17 -1.77
C VAL A 230 -13.69 -5.39 -3.26
N CYS A 231 -12.82 -4.87 -4.10
CA CYS A 231 -12.74 -5.30 -5.50
C CYS A 231 -11.84 -6.55 -5.55
N ARG A 232 -12.47 -7.72 -5.62
CA ARG A 232 -11.83 -9.03 -5.43
C ARG A 232 -10.87 -9.35 -6.58
N HIS A 233 -9.60 -9.03 -6.34
CA HIS A 233 -8.46 -9.49 -7.11
C HIS A 233 -7.87 -10.81 -6.54
N HIS A 234 -7.08 -11.55 -7.34
CA HIS A 234 -6.37 -12.75 -6.86
C HIS A 234 -5.39 -12.45 -5.72
N ARG A 235 -4.88 -11.21 -5.66
CA ARG A 235 -4.00 -10.79 -4.55
C ARG A 235 -4.67 -10.88 -3.18
N TRP A 236 -6.01 -10.90 -3.10
CA TRP A 236 -6.72 -11.10 -1.85
C TRP A 236 -6.77 -12.58 -1.41
N ASP A 237 -6.31 -13.53 -2.24
CA ASP A 237 -6.26 -14.95 -1.89
C ASP A 237 -5.20 -15.27 -0.82
N VAL A 238 -4.28 -14.33 -0.57
CA VAL A 238 -3.26 -14.42 0.49
C VAL A 238 -3.83 -14.20 1.90
N MET A 239 -5.14 -13.96 2.03
CA MET A 239 -5.73 -13.73 3.34
C MET A 239 -7.18 -14.19 3.43
N LYS A 240 -7.63 -14.47 4.65
CA LYS A 240 -9.03 -14.76 4.94
C LYS A 240 -9.78 -13.46 5.17
N MET A 241 -10.93 -13.31 4.52
CA MET A 241 -11.79 -12.12 4.71
C MET A 241 -12.29 -11.97 6.16
N ASP A 242 -12.39 -13.09 6.89
CA ASP A 242 -12.75 -13.07 8.32
C ASP A 242 -11.74 -12.31 9.18
N ASP A 243 -10.46 -12.25 8.76
CA ASP A 243 -9.42 -11.50 9.47
C ASP A 243 -9.70 -9.98 9.47
N LEU A 244 -10.61 -9.50 8.60
CA LEU A 244 -10.99 -8.09 8.48
C LEU A 244 -12.22 -7.69 9.29
N LYS A 245 -13.03 -8.64 9.73
CA LYS A 245 -14.26 -8.39 10.50
C LYS A 245 -14.04 -7.55 11.77
N PRO A 246 -12.90 -7.64 12.49
CA PRO A 246 -12.65 -6.77 13.64
C PRO A 246 -12.52 -5.28 13.31
N TYR A 247 -12.24 -4.92 12.06
CA TYR A 247 -11.94 -3.54 11.66
C TYR A 247 -13.09 -2.82 10.95
N PHE A 248 -14.10 -3.56 10.49
CA PHE A 248 -15.20 -3.03 9.68
C PHE A 248 -16.54 -3.60 10.11
N ASP A 249 -17.53 -2.72 10.21
CA ASP A 249 -18.92 -3.04 10.50
C ASP A 249 -19.61 -3.77 9.33
N SER A 250 -19.13 -3.55 8.09
CA SER A 250 -19.58 -4.29 6.91
C SER A 250 -18.48 -4.52 5.88
N ILE A 251 -18.52 -5.67 5.20
CA ILE A 251 -17.59 -6.02 4.12
C ILE A 251 -18.38 -6.47 2.90
N ASN A 252 -18.26 -5.73 1.79
CA ASN A 252 -18.99 -5.96 0.55
C ASN A 252 -18.02 -6.30 -0.58
N ILE A 253 -18.20 -7.45 -1.22
CA ILE A 253 -17.25 -7.98 -2.20
C ILE A 253 -17.82 -7.87 -3.61
N PHE A 254 -17.09 -7.18 -4.49
CA PHE A 254 -17.39 -7.09 -5.92
C PHE A 254 -16.32 -7.80 -6.74
N PRO A 255 -16.68 -8.58 -7.76
CA PRO A 255 -15.69 -9.23 -8.62
C PRO A 255 -14.92 -8.20 -9.44
N ARG A 256 -13.58 -8.34 -9.52
CA ARG A 256 -12.77 -7.51 -10.41
C ARG A 256 -13.11 -7.79 -11.87
N THR A 257 -13.22 -6.74 -12.68
CA THR A 257 -13.37 -6.86 -14.13
C THR A 257 -12.37 -5.98 -14.84
N PHE A 258 -11.47 -6.61 -15.59
CA PHE A 258 -10.55 -5.93 -16.49
C PHE A 258 -11.25 -5.54 -17.80
N TYR A 259 -10.77 -4.46 -18.42
CA TYR A 259 -11.31 -3.99 -19.69
C TYR A 259 -11.08 -5.06 -20.75
N SER A 260 -12.17 -5.50 -21.39
CA SER A 260 -12.13 -6.59 -22.36
C SER A 260 -13.29 -6.50 -23.32
N LEU A 261 -13.04 -6.78 -24.60
CA LEU A 261 -14.08 -6.87 -25.64
C LEU A 261 -14.78 -8.24 -25.68
N ARG A 262 -14.37 -9.20 -24.84
CA ARG A 262 -15.00 -10.52 -24.80
C ARG A 262 -16.44 -10.35 -24.28
N PRO A 263 -17.47 -10.84 -25.00
CA PRO A 263 -18.88 -10.61 -24.63
C PRO A 263 -19.19 -10.95 -23.18
N GLY A 264 -18.76 -12.12 -22.68
CA GLY A 264 -18.99 -12.51 -21.28
C GLY A 264 -18.35 -11.57 -20.25
N LYS A 265 -17.21 -10.94 -20.56
CA LYS A 265 -16.59 -9.94 -19.69
C LYS A 265 -17.30 -8.58 -19.76
N LEU A 266 -17.83 -8.20 -20.93
CA LEU A 266 -18.68 -7.02 -21.08
C LEU A 266 -19.99 -7.16 -20.28
N PHE A 267 -20.69 -8.29 -20.42
CA PHE A 267 -21.90 -8.58 -19.63
C PHE A 267 -21.60 -8.55 -18.12
N ARG A 268 -20.45 -9.08 -17.70
CA ARG A 268 -20.01 -8.99 -16.30
C ARG A 268 -19.80 -7.54 -15.85
N ALA A 269 -19.14 -6.71 -16.66
CA ALA A 269 -18.95 -5.29 -16.37
C ALA A 269 -20.29 -4.56 -16.21
N LEU A 270 -21.26 -4.81 -17.10
CA LEU A 270 -22.61 -4.27 -17.02
C LEU A 270 -23.33 -4.69 -15.73
N LYS A 271 -23.26 -5.98 -15.38
CA LYS A 271 -23.88 -6.52 -14.15
C LYS A 271 -23.29 -5.87 -12.90
N ILE A 272 -21.97 -5.71 -12.85
CA ILE A 272 -21.28 -5.02 -11.74
C ILE A 272 -21.72 -3.56 -11.65
N ALA A 273 -21.69 -2.83 -12.76
CA ALA A 273 -22.08 -1.43 -12.80
C ALA A 273 -23.52 -1.24 -12.29
N TRP A 274 -24.45 -2.08 -12.75
CA TRP A 274 -25.83 -2.03 -12.31
C TRP A 274 -26.03 -2.42 -10.84
N SER A 275 -25.29 -3.42 -10.36
CA SER A 275 -25.27 -3.78 -8.94
C SER A 275 -24.77 -2.64 -8.06
N ILE A 276 -23.70 -1.94 -8.48
CA ILE A 276 -23.14 -0.81 -7.74
C ILE A 276 -24.09 0.39 -7.78
N ARG A 277 -24.74 0.65 -8.92
CA ARG A 277 -25.73 1.72 -9.06
C ARG A 277 -26.89 1.58 -8.07
N ARG A 278 -27.24 0.34 -7.70
CA ARG A 278 -28.31 0.02 -6.73
C ARG A 278 -27.81 -0.21 -5.31
N PHE A 279 -26.50 -0.12 -5.09
CA PHE A 279 -25.93 -0.28 -3.76
C PHE A 279 -26.41 0.86 -2.86
N PRO A 280 -26.85 0.58 -1.62
CA PRO A 280 -27.48 1.57 -0.76
C PRO A 280 -26.45 2.51 -0.13
N ILE A 281 -25.96 3.48 -0.90
CA ILE A 281 -25.19 4.63 -0.39
C ILE A 281 -26.17 5.79 -0.17
N GLY A 282 -26.26 6.26 1.07
CA GLY A 282 -27.06 7.43 1.43
C GLY A 282 -26.39 8.74 1.00
N ASP A 283 -27.18 9.82 0.94
CA ASP A 283 -26.71 11.15 0.54
C ASP A 283 -25.64 11.70 1.48
N ASP A 284 -25.74 11.33 2.75
CA ASP A 284 -24.79 11.75 3.77
C ASP A 284 -23.57 10.81 3.86
N ASP A 285 -23.57 9.63 3.25
CA ASP A 285 -22.45 8.69 3.35
C ASP A 285 -21.15 9.24 2.73
N ILE A 286 -20.03 8.61 3.09
CA ILE A 286 -18.70 9.00 2.63
C ILE A 286 -18.07 7.82 1.90
N LEU A 287 -17.60 8.08 0.67
CA LEU A 287 -16.87 7.13 -0.16
C LEU A 287 -15.39 7.50 -0.18
N VAL A 288 -14.52 6.59 0.25
CA VAL A 288 -13.07 6.77 0.25
C VAL A 288 -12.45 5.86 -0.80
N GLY A 289 -11.95 6.45 -1.88
CA GLY A 289 -11.27 5.76 -2.98
C GLY A 289 -9.76 5.66 -2.75
N MET A 290 -9.23 4.43 -2.76
CA MET A 290 -7.80 4.17 -2.56
C MET A 290 -7.04 3.89 -3.86
N THR A 291 -7.73 3.62 -4.96
CA THR A 291 -7.11 3.06 -6.18
C THR A 291 -7.43 3.81 -7.47
N HIS A 292 -8.44 4.68 -7.44
CA HIS A 292 -8.88 5.68 -8.42
C HIS A 292 -9.02 5.19 -9.87
N THR A 293 -8.95 3.89 -10.10
CA THR A 293 -8.91 3.34 -11.45
C THR A 293 -9.72 2.08 -11.61
N SER A 294 -9.98 1.28 -10.56
CA SER A 294 -10.77 0.06 -10.71
C SER A 294 -12.18 0.36 -11.23
N LEU A 295 -12.76 -0.53 -12.06
CA LEU A 295 -14.14 -0.34 -12.56
C LEU A 295 -15.12 -0.19 -11.40
N VAL A 296 -14.91 -0.93 -10.31
CA VAL A 296 -15.72 -0.87 -9.09
C VAL A 296 -15.70 0.54 -8.51
N GLU A 297 -14.51 1.09 -8.27
CA GLU A 297 -14.35 2.44 -7.72
C GLU A 297 -14.92 3.51 -8.66
N VAL A 298 -14.65 3.40 -9.97
CA VAL A 298 -15.23 4.28 -10.99
C VAL A 298 -16.76 4.27 -10.94
N CYS A 299 -17.39 3.11 -10.83
CA CYS A 299 -18.84 2.99 -10.69
C CYS A 299 -19.35 3.67 -9.42
N PHE A 300 -18.72 3.44 -8.27
CA PHE A 300 -19.13 4.07 -7.01
C PHE A 300 -19.05 5.59 -7.08
N MET A 301 -17.92 6.13 -7.55
CA MET A 301 -17.73 7.58 -7.67
C MET A 301 -18.69 8.23 -8.68
N SER A 302 -19.09 7.49 -9.72
CA SER A 302 -19.95 7.99 -10.80
C SER A 302 -21.44 7.96 -10.45
N TYR A 303 -21.90 6.92 -9.75
CA TYR A 303 -23.32 6.74 -9.44
C TYR A 303 -23.76 7.39 -8.15
N HIS A 304 -22.85 7.53 -7.18
CA HIS A 304 -23.15 8.04 -5.86
C HIS A 304 -22.50 9.41 -5.65
N LYS A 305 -22.84 10.37 -6.52
CA LYS A 305 -22.28 11.74 -6.52
C LYS A 305 -22.78 12.60 -5.36
N GLN A 306 -23.90 12.20 -4.77
CA GLN A 306 -24.51 12.84 -3.62
C GLN A 306 -23.70 12.59 -2.34
N ALA A 307 -23.07 11.41 -2.24
CA ALA A 307 -22.16 11.08 -1.15
C ALA A 307 -20.89 11.93 -1.24
N LYS A 308 -20.29 12.22 -0.08
CA LYS A 308 -18.97 12.87 -0.06
C LYS A 308 -17.92 11.89 -0.57
N ARG A 309 -17.06 12.33 -1.49
CA ARG A 309 -16.04 11.49 -2.12
C ARG A 309 -14.65 12.00 -1.74
N ILE A 310 -13.85 11.11 -1.16
CA ILE A 310 -12.48 11.36 -0.75
C ILE A 310 -11.55 10.45 -1.53
N ALA A 311 -10.48 10.99 -2.10
CA ALA A 311 -9.39 10.20 -2.64
C ALA A 311 -8.22 10.16 -1.66
N VAL A 312 -7.62 8.99 -1.46
CA VAL A 312 -6.37 8.84 -0.71
C VAL A 312 -5.38 8.10 -1.60
N LEU A 313 -4.24 8.72 -1.89
CA LEU A 313 -3.21 8.15 -2.76
C LEU A 313 -1.84 8.72 -2.42
N SER A 314 -0.77 8.00 -2.76
CA SER A 314 0.58 8.52 -2.49
C SER A 314 0.92 9.72 -3.37
N GLU A 315 1.73 10.64 -2.85
CA GLU A 315 2.25 11.79 -3.62
C GLU A 315 2.93 11.33 -4.92
N VAL A 316 3.70 10.24 -4.84
CA VAL A 316 4.37 9.64 -6.00
C VAL A 316 3.37 9.19 -7.05
N SER A 317 2.30 8.48 -6.65
CA SER A 317 1.28 8.02 -7.61
C SER A 317 0.59 9.21 -8.26
N PHE A 318 0.22 10.22 -7.47
CA PHE A 318 -0.43 11.43 -7.96
C PHE A 318 0.46 12.16 -8.98
N ASP A 319 1.72 12.42 -8.65
CA ASP A 319 2.65 13.11 -9.55
C ASP A 319 2.94 12.28 -10.83
N THR A 320 3.01 10.96 -10.67
CA THR A 320 3.21 10.00 -11.77
C THR A 320 2.06 10.02 -12.79
N VAL A 321 0.80 10.20 -12.36
CA VAL A 321 -0.35 10.17 -13.28
C VAL A 321 -0.94 11.53 -13.62
N TYR A 322 -0.88 12.50 -12.71
CA TYR A 322 -1.46 13.85 -12.87
C TYR A 322 -0.45 15.00 -12.81
N GLY A 323 0.77 14.77 -12.33
CA GLY A 323 1.79 15.81 -12.15
C GLY A 323 2.84 15.92 -13.26
N GLU A 324 4.04 16.40 -12.92
CA GLU A 324 5.10 16.66 -13.90
C GLU A 324 5.77 15.35 -14.35
N LYS A 325 5.94 14.38 -13.44
CA LYS A 325 6.46 13.04 -13.80
C LYS A 325 5.62 12.35 -14.87
N SER A 326 4.30 12.57 -14.87
CA SER A 326 3.40 12.09 -15.92
C SER A 326 3.83 12.55 -17.31
N LYS A 327 4.14 13.84 -17.49
CA LYS A 327 4.55 14.38 -18.79
C LYS A 327 5.86 13.77 -19.26
N ASP A 328 6.83 13.70 -18.36
CA ASP A 328 8.14 13.11 -18.63
C ASP A 328 8.03 11.65 -19.08
N MET A 329 7.23 10.85 -18.37
CA MET A 329 7.01 9.46 -18.73
C MET A 329 6.28 9.30 -20.06
N LEU A 330 5.21 10.07 -20.29
CA LEU A 330 4.44 10.01 -21.53
C LEU A 330 5.29 10.40 -22.76
N ASN A 331 6.32 11.24 -22.56
CA ASN A 331 7.27 11.60 -23.62
C ASN A 331 8.34 10.52 -23.85
N LYS A 332 8.79 9.82 -22.79
CA LYS A 332 9.87 8.83 -22.86
C LYS A 332 9.39 7.45 -23.29
N ILE A 333 8.19 7.04 -22.87
CA ILE A 333 7.66 5.69 -23.10
C ILE A 333 6.64 5.73 -24.24
N LYS A 334 6.80 4.83 -25.21
CA LYS A 334 5.85 4.66 -26.33
C LYS A 334 4.64 3.84 -25.91
N TYR A 335 3.80 4.42 -25.06
CA TYR A 335 2.55 3.82 -24.61
C TYR A 335 1.61 3.50 -25.78
N ARG A 336 0.84 2.39 -25.68
CA ARG A 336 -0.24 2.11 -26.62
C ARG A 336 -1.57 2.05 -25.88
N THR A 337 -2.64 2.49 -26.53
CA THR A 337 -3.99 2.35 -25.97
C THR A 337 -4.62 1.08 -26.51
N PRO A 338 -4.88 0.05 -25.67
CA PRO A 338 -5.51 -1.17 -26.15
C PRO A 338 -6.91 -0.91 -26.74
N PRO A 339 -7.34 -1.68 -27.76
CA PRO A 339 -8.68 -1.54 -28.34
C PRO A 339 -9.81 -1.64 -27.30
N ALA A 340 -9.66 -2.54 -26.32
CA ALA A 340 -10.61 -2.66 -25.21
C ALA A 340 -10.69 -1.38 -24.38
N SER A 341 -9.56 -0.71 -24.11
CA SER A 341 -9.57 0.57 -23.41
C SER A 341 -10.24 1.67 -24.21
N ARG A 342 -10.02 1.74 -25.53
CA ARG A 342 -10.70 2.72 -26.39
C ARG A 342 -12.20 2.50 -26.40
N PHE A 343 -12.65 1.26 -26.53
CA PHE A 343 -14.07 0.92 -26.49
C PHE A 343 -14.72 1.26 -25.16
N TYR A 344 -14.07 0.92 -24.04
CA TYR A 344 -14.59 1.28 -22.71
C TYR A 344 -14.69 2.80 -22.58
N ASN A 345 -13.60 3.51 -22.88
CA ASN A 345 -13.55 4.96 -22.74
C ASN A 345 -14.55 5.69 -23.65
N LEU A 346 -14.65 5.32 -24.92
CA LEU A 346 -15.49 6.04 -25.90
C LEU A 346 -16.96 5.64 -25.82
N PHE A 347 -17.24 4.36 -25.54
CA PHE A 347 -18.59 3.81 -25.63
C PHE A 347 -19.13 3.34 -24.28
N LEU A 348 -18.51 2.33 -23.65
CA LEU A 348 -19.13 1.65 -22.51
C LEU A 348 -19.27 2.55 -21.28
N GLU A 349 -18.24 3.32 -20.94
CA GLU A 349 -18.27 4.25 -19.80
C GLU A 349 -19.32 5.34 -20.03
N SER A 350 -19.39 5.92 -21.23
CA SER A 350 -20.40 6.90 -21.61
C SER A 350 -21.82 6.31 -21.53
N LEU A 351 -22.04 5.12 -22.10
CA LEU A 351 -23.32 4.42 -22.07
C LEU A 351 -23.79 4.15 -20.64
N LEU A 352 -22.85 3.80 -19.77
CA LEU A 352 -23.11 3.51 -18.37
C LEU A 352 -23.21 4.78 -17.51
N GLY A 353 -22.90 5.97 -18.02
CA GLY A 353 -22.87 7.21 -17.24
C GLY A 353 -21.70 7.28 -16.25
N LEU A 354 -20.59 6.64 -16.56
CA LEU A 354 -19.39 6.59 -15.74
C LEU A 354 -18.43 7.74 -16.03
N TYR A 355 -17.64 8.14 -15.04
CA TYR A 355 -16.45 8.96 -15.27
C TYR A 355 -15.50 8.23 -16.21
N ARG A 356 -15.04 8.96 -17.23
CA ARG A 356 -14.18 8.39 -18.26
C ARG A 356 -12.77 8.14 -17.74
N THR A 357 -12.17 7.03 -18.12
CA THR A 357 -10.80 6.67 -17.74
C THR A 357 -9.89 6.53 -18.95
N ILE A 358 -8.61 6.80 -18.73
CA ILE A 358 -7.53 6.58 -19.71
C ILE A 358 -6.71 5.40 -19.20
N TYR A 359 -6.50 4.41 -20.05
CA TYR A 359 -5.55 3.33 -19.81
C TYR A 359 -4.64 3.19 -21.02
N MET A 360 -3.34 3.11 -20.76
CA MET A 360 -2.32 2.85 -21.77
C MET A 360 -1.37 1.78 -21.28
N ASP A 361 -1.07 0.82 -22.15
CA ASP A 361 -0.08 -0.21 -21.88
C ASP A 361 1.32 0.31 -22.16
N ASP A 362 2.26 -0.08 -21.31
CA ASP A 362 3.68 0.05 -21.61
C ASP A 362 4.16 -1.25 -22.29
N PRO A 363 4.60 -1.20 -23.56
CA PRO A 363 5.14 -2.37 -24.25
C PRO A 363 6.35 -3.00 -23.54
N GLY A 364 7.15 -2.18 -22.83
CA GLY A 364 8.28 -2.62 -22.02
C GLY A 364 7.88 -3.29 -20.70
N LYS A 365 6.59 -3.25 -20.35
CA LYS A 365 6.01 -3.79 -19.11
C LYS A 365 6.65 -3.24 -17.83
N VAL A 366 7.22 -2.04 -17.88
CA VAL A 366 7.76 -1.35 -16.71
C VAL A 366 6.59 -0.85 -15.86
N MET A 367 5.67 -0.09 -16.45
CA MET A 367 4.48 0.41 -15.74
C MET A 367 3.36 0.78 -16.70
N ASN A 368 2.15 0.25 -16.48
CA ASN A 368 0.97 0.70 -17.24
C ASN A 368 0.48 2.06 -16.72
N PHE A 369 0.08 2.95 -17.63
CA PHE A 369 -0.45 4.25 -17.28
C PHE A 369 -1.97 4.20 -17.16
N ARG A 370 -2.53 4.64 -16.03
CA ARG A 370 -3.98 4.62 -15.81
C ARG A 370 -4.44 5.79 -14.94
N ARG A 371 -5.49 6.50 -15.36
CA ARG A 371 -6.09 7.61 -14.60
C ARG A 371 -7.52 7.93 -15.05
N TYR A 372 -8.21 8.80 -14.32
CA TYR A 372 -9.39 9.47 -14.86
C TYR A 372 -9.00 10.44 -15.98
N GLN A 373 -9.89 10.62 -16.95
CA GLN A 373 -9.71 11.61 -18.01
C GLN A 373 -9.76 13.04 -17.44
N LYS A 374 -10.71 13.30 -16.54
CA LYS A 374 -10.74 14.51 -15.71
C LYS A 374 -9.65 14.48 -14.65
N HIS A 375 -9.28 15.66 -14.15
CA HIS A 375 -8.39 15.71 -13.00
C HIS A 375 -9.08 15.12 -11.76
N ILE A 376 -8.34 14.42 -10.89
CA ILE A 376 -8.92 13.72 -9.74
C ILE A 376 -9.66 14.68 -8.79
N SER A 377 -9.16 15.89 -8.61
CA SER A 377 -9.80 16.93 -7.79
C SER A 377 -11.10 17.51 -8.36
N GLU A 378 -11.45 17.20 -9.62
CA GLU A 378 -12.78 17.51 -10.19
C GLU A 378 -13.81 16.39 -9.93
N ILE A 379 -13.34 15.22 -9.50
CA ILE A 379 -14.17 14.03 -9.24
C ILE A 379 -14.43 13.88 -7.75
N TYR A 380 -13.40 14.13 -6.94
CA TYR A 380 -13.43 13.99 -5.50
C TYR A 380 -13.59 15.35 -4.83
N ASP A 381 -14.33 15.36 -3.72
CA ASP A 381 -14.54 16.57 -2.93
C ASP A 381 -13.31 16.92 -2.10
N GLN A 382 -12.50 15.92 -1.72
CA GLN A 382 -11.20 16.08 -1.08
C GLN A 382 -10.21 15.03 -1.60
N VAL A 383 -8.93 15.41 -1.71
CA VAL A 383 -7.84 14.53 -2.15
C VAL A 383 -6.71 14.63 -1.13
N TYR A 384 -6.40 13.52 -0.47
CA TYR A 384 -5.30 13.38 0.47
C TYR A 384 -4.11 12.70 -0.19
N LEU A 385 -2.97 13.38 -0.20
CA LEU A 385 -1.71 12.91 -0.73
C LEU A 385 -0.76 12.57 0.43
N PHE A 386 -0.23 11.34 0.46
CA PHE A 386 0.63 10.86 1.55
C PHE A 386 1.96 10.25 1.10
#